data_AF-A0A419K401-F1
#
_entry.id   AF-A0A419K401-F1
#
_cell.length_a   1.000
_cell.length_b   1.000
_cell.length_c   1.000
_cell.angle_alpha   90.00
_cell.angle_beta   90.00
_cell.angle_gamma   90.00
#
_symmetry.space_group_name_H-M   'P 1'
#
loop_
_entity.id
_entity.type
_entity.pdbx_description
1 polymer ?
#
loop_
_entity_poly.entity_id
_entity_poly.type
_entity_poly.pdbx_seq_one_letter_code
_entity_poly.pdbx_strand_id
1 'polypeptide(L)' 'MVKFRLNIFFVMAILCILVLIGYLWLVLLPIFEGSLEYTQIKRIVTFSTALLLLSAVLLTMSMLKRE' A
#
# COMPACT_ATOMS: atom_id res chain seq x y z
N MET A 1 26.09 1.62 -20.91
CA MET A 1 25.79 2.13 -19.55
C MET A 1 24.30 2.07 -19.34
N VAL A 2 23.86 1.12 -18.50
CA VAL A 2 22.45 0.79 -18.29
C VAL A 2 21.77 1.99 -17.62
N LYS A 3 21.02 2.76 -18.42
CA LYS A 3 20.10 3.79 -17.91
C LYS A 3 18.96 3.05 -17.21
N PHE A 4 19.16 2.67 -15.94
CA PHE A 4 18.07 2.39 -15.03
C PHE A 4 17.28 3.70 -14.86
N ARG A 5 16.40 3.99 -15.83
CA ARG A 5 15.29 4.93 -15.67
C ARG A 5 14.31 4.29 -14.69
N LEU A 6 14.69 4.20 -13.42
CA LEU A 6 13.73 3.97 -12.34
C LEU A 6 12.72 5.11 -12.45
N ASN A 7 11.55 4.80 -12.97
CA ASN A 7 10.56 5.78 -13.32
C ASN A 7 10.09 6.44 -12.01
N ILE A 8 10.35 7.74 -11.84
CA ILE A 8 10.09 8.46 -10.57
C ILE A 8 8.63 8.29 -10.12
N PHE A 9 7.71 8.14 -11.08
CA PHE A 9 6.30 7.85 -10.86
C PHE A 9 6.06 6.53 -10.09
N PHE A 10 6.84 5.48 -10.38
CA PHE A 10 6.71 4.20 -9.68
C PHE A 10 7.25 4.29 -8.26
N VAL A 11 8.37 5.01 -8.06
CA VAL A 11 8.92 5.26 -6.73
C VAL A 11 7.93 6.04 -5.87
N MET A 12 7.31 7.08 -6.43
CA MET A 12 6.27 7.87 -5.76
C MET A 12 5.03 7.03 -5.45
N ALA A 13 4.61 6.14 -6.36
CA ALA A 13 3.47 5.26 -6.13
C ALA A 13 3.71 4.27 -4.99
N ILE A 14 4.89 3.64 -4.93
CA ILE A 14 5.26 2.72 -3.85
C ILE A 14 5.34 3.44 -2.51
N LEU A 15 5.94 4.64 -2.49
CA LEU A 15 5.96 5.49 -1.29
C LEU A 15 4.55 5.82 -0.81
N CYS A 16 3.66 6.22 -1.72
CA CYS A 16 2.27 6.51 -1.38
C CYS A 16 1.55 5.29 -0.79
N ILE A 17 1.74 4.10 -1.38
CA ILE A 17 1.18 2.84 -0.88
C ILE A 17 1.70 2.57 0.54
N LEU A 18 2.99 2.69 0.79
CA LEU A 18 3.59 2.49 2.12
C LEU A 18 3.02 3.45 3.17
N VAL A 19 2.92 4.74 2.83
CA VAL A 19 2.35 5.77 3.71
C VAL A 19 0.88 5.46 4.02
N LEU A 20 0.09 5.03 3.02
CA LEU A 20 -1.31 4.67 3.22
C LEU A 20 -1.45 3.48 4.17
N ILE A 21 -0.66 2.42 3.96
CA ILE A 21 -0.68 1.23 4.82
C ILE A 21 -0.34 1.62 6.27
N GLY A 22 0.71 2.43 6.45
CA GLY A 22 1.10 2.94 7.76
C GLY A 22 -0.01 3.75 8.44
N TYR A 23 -0.67 4.64 7.70
CA TYR A 23 -1.79 5.42 8.21
C TYR A 23 -2.98 4.55 8.64
N LEU A 24 -3.36 3.57 7.81
CA LEU A 24 -4.46 2.65 8.10
C LEU A 24 -4.20 1.85 9.37
N TRP A 25 -2.96 1.40 9.61
CA TRP A 25 -2.61 0.60 10.78
C TRP A 25 -2.34 1.41 12.04
N LEU A 26 -1.56 2.49 11.94
CA LEU A 26 -1.04 3.20 13.11
C LEU A 26 -1.94 4.35 13.57
N VAL A 27 -2.86 4.81 12.70
CA VAL A 27 -3.77 5.92 13.02
C VAL A 27 -5.21 5.42 13.00
N LEU A 28 -5.64 4.83 11.89
CA LEU A 28 -7.04 4.46 11.70
C LEU A 28 -7.47 3.25 12.54
N LEU A 29 -6.62 2.25 12.78
CA LEU A 29 -6.98 1.18 13.71
C LEU A 29 -7.14 1.68 15.16
N PRO A 30 -6.14 2.35 15.75
CA PRO A 30 -6.21 2.75 17.16
C PRO A 30 -7.24 3.83 17.45
N ILE A 31 -7.57 4.69 16.49
CA ILE A 31 -8.63 5.70 16.71
C ILE A 31 -10.02 5.07 16.90
N PHE A 32 -10.23 3.85 16.39
CA PHE A 32 -11.49 3.12 16.53
C PHE A 32 -11.42 2.00 17.58
N GLU A 33 -10.27 1.78 18.24
CA GLU A 33 -10.12 0.82 19.34
C GLU A 33 -11.04 1.23 20.50
N GLY A 34 -12.14 0.49 20.65
CA GLY A 34 -13.18 0.76 21.67
C GLY A 34 -14.58 1.05 21.10
N SER A 35 -14.71 1.22 19.78
CA SER A 35 -16.01 1.35 19.11
C SER A 35 -16.55 -0.02 18.65
N LEU A 36 -17.88 -0.16 18.59
CA LEU A 36 -18.55 -1.35 18.04
C LEU A 36 -18.18 -1.61 16.56
N GLU A 37 -17.85 -0.53 15.84
CA GLU A 37 -17.50 -0.56 14.42
C GLU A 37 -16.05 -1.02 14.16
N TYR A 38 -15.23 -1.19 15.21
CA TYR A 38 -13.83 -1.61 15.09
C TYR A 38 -13.67 -2.90 14.28
N THR A 39 -14.55 -3.87 14.47
CA THR A 39 -14.49 -5.16 13.75
C THR A 39 -14.73 -4.97 12.24
N GLN A 40 -15.68 -4.10 11.87
CA GLN A 40 -15.95 -3.81 10.46
C GLN A 40 -14.80 -3.01 9.83
N ILE A 41 -14.33 -1.98 10.53
CA ILE A 41 -13.23 -1.12 10.06
C ILE A 41 -11.95 -1.93 9.92
N LYS A 42 -11.63 -2.79 10.89
CA LYS A 42 -10.47 -3.70 10.82
C LYS A 42 -10.55 -4.60 9.60
N ARG A 43 -11.72 -5.15 9.29
CA ARG A 43 -11.91 -6.00 8.11
C ARG A 43 -11.70 -5.22 6.81
N ILE A 44 -12.26 -4.02 6.70
CA ILE A 44 -12.10 -3.14 5.54
C ILE A 44 -10.64 -2.74 5.38
N VAL A 45 -9.99 -2.30 6.46
CA VAL A 45 -8.57 -1.93 6.47
C VAL A 45 -7.71 -3.09 6.00
N THR A 46 -7.94 -4.29 6.55
CA THR A 46 -7.19 -5.50 6.17
C THR A 46 -7.36 -5.80 4.67
N PHE A 47 -8.59 -5.70 4.16
CA PHE A 47 -8.89 -5.90 2.75
C PHE A 47 -8.21 -4.84 1.86
N SER A 48 -8.25 -3.56 2.24
CA SER A 48 -7.60 -2.47 1.52
C SER A 48 -6.08 -2.64 1.46
N THR A 49 -5.42 -3.06 2.53
CA THR A 49 -3.99 -3.43 2.50
C THR A 49 -3.69 -4.56 1.56
N ALA A 50 -4.53 -5.59 1.52
CA ALA A 50 -4.31 -6.72 0.61
C ALA A 50 -4.33 -6.22 -0.83
N LEU A 51 -5.27 -5.35 -1.19
CA LEU A 51 -5.31 -4.69 -2.50
C LEU A 51 -4.09 -3.80 -2.75
N LEU A 52 -3.66 -3.02 -1.76
CA LEU A 52 -2.49 -2.15 -1.86
C LEU A 52 -1.20 -2.94 -2.05
N LEU A 53 -1.04 -4.07 -1.36
CA LEU A 53 0.08 -4.99 -1.52
C LEU A 53 0.05 -5.65 -2.91
N LEU A 54 -1.11 -6.12 -3.36
CA LEU A 54 -1.30 -6.62 -4.73
C LEU A 54 -0.89 -5.56 -5.77
N SER A 55 -1.30 -4.31 -5.57
CA SER A 55 -0.93 -3.20 -6.44
C SER A 55 0.58 -2.94 -6.44
N ALA A 56 1.23 -2.97 -5.26
CA ALA A 56 2.68 -2.84 -5.15
C ALA A 56 3.42 -3.99 -5.85
N VAL A 57 2.96 -5.23 -5.68
CA VAL A 57 3.52 -6.40 -6.37
C VAL A 57 3.37 -6.26 -7.89
N LEU A 58 2.18 -5.90 -8.38
CA LEU A 58 1.96 -5.67 -9.81
C LEU A 58 2.84 -4.55 -10.37
N LEU A 59 3.03 -3.47 -9.61
CA LEU A 59 3.94 -2.38 -9.96
C LEU A 59 5.39 -2.89 -10.08
N THR A 60 5.87 -3.67 -9.11
CA THR A 60 7.23 -4.25 -9.15
C THR A 60 7.42 -5.26 -10.28
N MET A 61 6.43 -6.14 -10.52
CA MET A 61 6.46 -7.08 -11.66
C MET A 61 6.45 -6.35 -13.00
N SER A 62 5.68 -5.27 -13.13
CA SER A 62 5.64 -4.46 -14.35
C SER A 62 6.97 -3.74 -14.62
N MET A 63 7.75 -3.42 -13.58
CA MET A 63 9.12 -2.92 -13.74
C MET A 63 10.08 -4.02 -14.19
N LEU A 64 9.92 -5.25 -13.66
CA LEU A 64 10.79 -6.38 -13.96
C LEU A 64 10.56 -6.99 -15.36
N LYS A 65 9.31 -7.02 -15.84
CA LYS A 65 8.95 -7.60 -17.16
C LYS A 65 9.34 -6.71 -18.36
N ARG A 66 10.08 -5.62 -18.13
CA ARG A 66 10.48 -4.65 -19.17
C ARG A 66 11.92 -4.86 -19.64
N GLU A 67 12.36 -6.11 -19.69
CA GLU A 67 13.59 -6.59 -20.33
C GLU A 67 13.26 -7.43 -21.58
#